data_AF-A0A8S8Z0E1-F1
#
_entry.id   AF-A0A8S8Z0E1-F1
#
_cell.length_a   1.000
_cell.length_b   1.000
_cell.length_c   1.000
_cell.angle_alpha   90.00
_cell.angle_beta   90.00
_cell.angle_gamma   90.00
#
_symmetry.space_group_name_H-M   'P 1'
#
loop_
_entity.id
_entity.type
_entity.pdbx_description
1 polymer ?
#
loop_
_entity_poly.entity_id
_entity_poly.type
_entity_poly.pdbx_seq_one_letter_code
_entity_poly.pdbx_strand_id
1 'polypeptide(L)'
;MQLGGPDEPEDEEPGPYDSETHIRVLELQDRRPMGQEIHGVTEPSMHLVRSRVNVPAEPSNGSRLAADSESVGPLSEIKHRDLSAAAVNELTETLLESSPKVRRNIWGSTTAPARCL
;
A
#
# COMPACT_ATOMS: atom_id res chain seq x y z
N MET A 1 48.17 16.87 15.28
CA MET A 1 46.90 16.76 14.54
C MET A 1 45.82 16.49 15.57
N GLN A 2 44.84 17.36 15.74
CA GLN A 2 43.65 17.03 16.54
C GLN A 2 42.45 17.63 15.82
N LEU A 3 41.61 16.72 15.36
CA LEU A 3 40.57 16.88 14.36
C LEU A 3 39.36 17.56 15.00
N GLY A 4 38.76 18.53 14.30
CA GLY A 4 37.39 19.00 14.59
C GLY A 4 36.37 17.95 14.15
N GLY A 5 35.10 18.02 14.49
CA GLY A 5 34.37 18.85 15.46
C GLY A 5 33.40 17.91 16.20
N PRO A 6 32.38 18.41 16.91
CA PRO A 6 31.35 17.54 17.49
C PRO A 6 30.68 16.74 16.36
N ASP A 7 30.44 15.45 16.61
CA ASP A 7 29.44 14.63 15.91
C ASP A 7 28.13 15.45 15.86
N GLU A 8 27.94 16.21 14.79
CA GLU A 8 26.61 16.61 14.36
C GLU A 8 25.91 15.28 14.11
N PRO A 9 24.80 14.95 14.81
CA PRO A 9 24.00 13.83 14.35
C PRO A 9 23.69 14.18 12.90
N GLU A 10 24.13 13.35 11.97
CA GLU A 10 23.70 13.46 10.59
C GLU A 10 22.18 13.58 10.69
N ASP A 11 21.63 14.76 10.36
CA ASP A 11 20.21 14.95 10.11
C ASP A 11 19.93 13.94 8.99
N GLU A 12 19.65 12.70 9.38
CA GLU A 12 19.18 11.65 8.51
C GLU A 12 17.83 12.17 8.08
N GLU A 13 17.86 12.94 6.97
CA GLU A 13 16.68 13.55 6.40
C GLU A 13 15.64 12.44 6.37
N PRO A 14 14.50 12.64 7.05
CA PRO A 14 13.51 11.60 7.19
C PRO A 14 13.26 11.05 5.80
N GLY A 15 13.45 9.73 5.66
CA GLY A 15 13.33 9.11 4.36
C GLY A 15 11.97 9.49 3.76
N PRO A 16 11.81 9.48 2.43
CA PRO A 16 10.52 9.76 1.80
C PRO A 16 9.40 8.79 2.27
N TYR A 17 9.77 7.74 3.02
CA TYR A 17 8.88 6.77 3.63
C TYR A 17 8.91 6.74 5.18
N ASP A 18 9.51 7.74 5.84
CA ASP A 18 9.62 7.78 7.31
C ASP A 18 8.27 8.00 8.00
N SER A 19 7.32 8.62 7.30
CA SER A 19 5.95 8.84 7.79
C SER A 19 5.05 7.60 7.60
N GLU A 20 5.54 6.61 6.86
CA GLU A 20 4.82 5.45 6.39
C GLU A 20 5.00 4.33 7.40
N THR A 21 3.90 3.95 8.03
CA THR A 21 3.93 2.95 9.10
C THR A 21 3.69 1.54 8.56
N HIS A 22 2.90 1.44 7.49
CA HIS A 22 2.46 0.16 6.96
C HIS A 22 2.42 0.18 5.43
N ILE A 23 2.52 -1.00 4.84
CA ILE A 23 2.36 -1.27 3.42
C ILE A 23 1.23 -2.28 3.27
N ARG A 24 0.20 -1.94 2.51
CA ARG A 24 -0.84 -2.88 2.10
C ARG A 24 -0.40 -3.55 0.80
N VAL A 25 -0.33 -4.87 0.81
CA VAL A 25 0.13 -5.66 -0.32
C VAL A 25 -0.99 -5.75 -1.35
N LEU A 26 -0.73 -5.27 -2.56
CA LEU A 26 -1.68 -5.35 -3.68
C LEU A 26 -1.47 -6.62 -4.49
N GLU A 27 -0.20 -6.97 -4.72
CA GLU A 27 0.17 -8.11 -5.56
C GLU A 27 1.59 -8.59 -5.25
N LEU A 28 1.81 -9.89 -5.40
CA LEU A 28 3.14 -10.51 -5.41
C LEU A 28 3.52 -10.87 -6.85
N GLN A 29 4.70 -10.43 -7.26
CA GLN A 29 5.29 -10.74 -8.54
C GLN A 29 6.53 -11.63 -8.35
N ASP A 30 6.49 -12.84 -8.88
CA ASP A 30 7.66 -13.72 -8.90
C ASP A 30 8.63 -13.26 -9.99
N ARG A 31 9.84 -12.88 -9.58
CA ARG A 31 10.91 -12.43 -10.48
C ARG A 31 12.08 -13.39 -10.38
N ARG A 32 11.96 -14.57 -10.99
CA ARG A 32 13.13 -15.45 -11.18
C ARG A 32 14.19 -14.80 -12.07
N PRO A 33 15.49 -14.92 -11.72
CA PRO A 33 16.04 -15.67 -10.58
C PRO A 33 16.17 -14.85 -9.27
N MET A 34 15.77 -13.58 -9.26
CA MET A 34 16.01 -12.56 -8.23
C MET A 34 14.92 -12.48 -7.13
N GLY A 35 14.26 -13.60 -6.79
CA GLY A 35 13.29 -13.68 -5.68
C GLY A 35 11.86 -13.23 -6.02
N GLN A 36 11.11 -12.81 -4.99
CA GLN A 36 9.75 -12.28 -5.09
C GLN A 36 9.76 -10.78 -4.83
N GLU A 37 8.98 -10.02 -5.60
CA GLU A 37 8.74 -8.60 -5.40
C GLU A 37 7.28 -8.39 -4.99
N ILE A 38 7.04 -7.59 -3.96
CA ILE A 38 5.71 -7.12 -3.60
C ILE A 38 5.45 -5.76 -4.23
N HIS A 39 4.27 -5.58 -4.79
CA HIS A 39 3.71 -4.28 -5.13
C HIS A 39 2.68 -3.92 -4.06
N GLY A 40 2.84 -2.77 -3.44
CA GLY A 40 2.02 -2.34 -2.33
C GLY A 40 1.74 -0.85 -2.34
N VAL A 41 0.85 -0.44 -1.44
CA VAL A 41 0.55 0.97 -1.18
C VAL A 41 0.88 1.28 0.28
N THR A 42 1.58 2.38 0.54
CA THR A 42 1.93 2.78 1.91
C THR A 42 0.77 3.46 2.62
N GLU A 43 0.77 3.43 3.95
CA GLU A 43 -0.20 4.14 4.79
C GLU A 43 0.52 5.06 5.79
N PRO A 44 0.06 6.32 5.97
CA PRO A 44 -1.20 6.91 5.49
C PRO A 44 -1.12 7.62 4.12
N SER A 45 0.08 7.86 3.60
CA SER A 45 0.30 8.74 2.44
C SER A 45 -0.15 8.14 1.10
N MET A 46 -0.43 6.84 1.04
CA MET A 46 -0.87 6.13 -0.17
C MET A 46 0.12 6.18 -1.34
N HIS A 47 1.43 6.10 -1.06
CA HIS A 47 2.45 5.98 -2.09
C HIS A 47 2.47 4.55 -2.65
N LEU A 48 2.51 4.47 -3.98
CA LEU A 48 2.72 3.20 -4.67
C LEU A 48 4.18 2.81 -4.60
N VAL A 49 4.45 1.69 -3.95
CA VAL A 49 5.80 1.20 -3.73
C VAL A 49 5.93 -0.26 -4.17
N ARG A 50 7.15 -0.62 -4.58
CA ARG A 50 7.58 -2.02 -4.65
C ARG A 50 8.63 -2.29 -3.59
N SER A 51 8.67 -3.51 -3.11
CA SER A 51 9.77 -3.98 -2.28
C SER A 51 10.10 -5.44 -2.58
N ARG A 52 11.35 -5.82 -2.31
CA ARG A 52 11.81 -7.20 -2.42
C ARG A 52 11.43 -7.97 -1.16
N VAL A 53 11.02 -9.22 -1.33
CA VAL A 53 10.72 -10.12 -0.21
C VAL A 53 12.02 -10.82 0.20
N ASN A 54 12.56 -10.47 1.36
CA ASN A 54 13.81 -11.04 1.87
C ASN A 54 13.57 -12.36 2.61
N VAL A 55 12.48 -12.43 3.38
CA VAL A 55 12.04 -13.64 4.07
C VAL A 55 10.82 -14.17 3.33
N PRO A 56 10.74 -15.47 2.99
CA PRO A 56 9.55 -16.07 2.39
C PRO A 56 8.43 -16.16 3.43
N ALA A 57 7.99 -15.02 3.95
CA ALA A 57 6.61 -14.86 4.32
C ALA A 57 5.84 -14.90 2.98
N GLU A 58 4.69 -15.55 2.94
CA GLU A 58 3.76 -15.42 1.83
C GLU A 58 2.83 -14.26 2.17
N PRO A 59 3.20 -12.98 1.95
CA PRO A 59 2.21 -11.94 2.09
C PRO A 59 1.07 -12.26 1.16
N SER A 60 -0.12 -12.44 1.73
CA SER A 60 -1.33 -12.60 0.93
C SER A 60 -1.73 -11.25 0.36
N ASN A 61 -2.33 -11.24 -0.83
CA ASN A 61 -2.91 -10.02 -1.38
C ASN A 61 -3.94 -9.44 -0.40
N GLY A 62 -3.89 -8.14 -0.16
CA GLY A 62 -4.70 -7.43 0.83
C GLY A 62 -4.12 -7.43 2.25
N SER A 63 -3.04 -8.18 2.53
CA SER A 63 -2.39 -8.17 3.84
C SER A 63 -1.66 -6.86 4.12
N ARG A 64 -1.59 -6.50 5.40
CA ARG A 64 -0.88 -5.33 5.91
C ARG A 64 0.47 -5.76 6.48
N LEU A 65 1.55 -5.18 5.98
CA LEU A 65 2.92 -5.37 6.47
C LEU A 65 3.42 -4.08 7.11
N ALA A 66 4.27 -4.16 8.14
CA ALA A 66 4.94 -2.97 8.66
C ALA A 66 6.03 -2.54 7.66
N ALA A 67 6.16 -1.24 7.38
CA ALA A 67 7.09 -0.72 6.38
C ALA A 67 8.56 -0.99 6.75
N ASP A 68 8.84 -1.05 8.06
CA ASP A 68 10.10 -1.34 8.72
C ASP A 68 10.35 -2.85 8.97
N SER A 69 9.51 -3.73 8.43
CA SER A 69 9.68 -5.18 8.63
C SER A 69 10.97 -5.70 7.99
N GLU A 70 11.76 -6.50 8.73
CA GLU A 70 12.95 -7.19 8.21
C GLU A 70 12.66 -8.14 7.02
N SER A 71 11.39 -8.52 6.87
CA SER A 71 10.89 -9.36 5.77
C SER A 71 10.82 -8.60 4.43
N VAL A 72 10.76 -7.28 4.50
CA VAL A 72 10.54 -6.35 3.39
C VAL A 72 11.84 -5.60 3.14
N GLY A 73 12.34 -5.68 1.92
CA GLY A 73 13.54 -4.98 1.49
C GLY A 73 13.29 -3.47 1.29
N PRO A 74 14.26 -2.76 0.69
CA PRO A 74 14.15 -1.33 0.45
C PRO A 74 12.94 -0.99 -0.43
N LEU A 75 12.18 0.02 -0.01
CA LEU A 75 11.01 0.52 -0.73
C LEU A 75 11.44 1.37 -1.93
N SER A 76 10.83 1.12 -3.08
CA SER A 76 11.02 1.89 -4.30
C SER A 76 9.69 2.37 -4.84
N GLU A 77 9.58 3.64 -5.22
CA GLU A 77 8.34 4.17 -5.81
C GLU A 77 8.06 3.50 -7.17
N ILE A 78 6.78 3.21 -7.43
CA ILE A 78 6.27 2.70 -8.71
C ILE A 78 5.07 3.52 -9.17
N LYS A 79 4.74 3.44 -10.46
CA LYS A 79 3.59 4.14 -11.04
C LYS A 79 2.43 3.19 -11.27
N HIS A 80 1.23 3.74 -11.40
CA HIS A 80 0.02 2.97 -11.74
C HIS A 80 0.17 2.10 -12.99
N ARG A 81 0.98 2.53 -13.99
CA ARG A 81 1.25 1.74 -15.21
C ARG A 81 2.08 0.47 -14.97
N ASP A 82 2.81 0.42 -13.86
CA ASP A 82 3.67 -0.71 -13.48
C ASP A 82 2.87 -1.78 -12.70
N LEU A 83 1.62 -1.47 -12.31
CA LEU A 83 0.71 -2.38 -11.63
C LEU A 83 -0.01 -3.30 -12.63
N SER A 84 -0.25 -4.54 -12.24
CA SER A 84 -1.15 -5.42 -12.98
C SER A 84 -2.62 -5.00 -12.81
N ALA A 85 -3.50 -5.51 -13.67
CA ALA A 85 -4.94 -5.30 -13.52
C ALA A 85 -5.48 -5.79 -12.17
N ALA A 86 -4.90 -6.84 -11.59
CA ALA A 86 -5.30 -7.36 -10.29
C ALA A 86 -4.89 -6.41 -9.16
N ALA A 87 -3.65 -5.89 -9.20
CA ALA A 87 -3.16 -4.92 -8.23
C ALA A 87 -3.96 -3.60 -8.26
N VAL A 88 -4.35 -3.14 -9.44
CA VAL A 88 -5.20 -1.95 -9.61
C VAL A 88 -6.59 -2.16 -9.00
N ASN A 89 -7.15 -3.37 -9.14
CA ASN A 89 -8.43 -3.70 -8.52
C ASN A 89 -8.34 -3.65 -6.98
N GLU A 90 -7.32 -4.29 -6.40
CA GLU A 90 -7.08 -4.24 -4.94
C GLU A 90 -6.85 -2.82 -4.42
N LEU A 91 -6.10 -1.99 -5.18
CA LEU A 91 -5.88 -0.60 -4.81
C LEU A 91 -7.19 0.19 -4.82
N THR A 92 -8.05 -0.06 -5.81
CA THR A 92 -9.36 0.58 -5.89
C THR A 92 -10.23 0.19 -4.69
N GLU A 93 -10.23 -1.09 -4.29
CA GLU A 93 -10.94 -1.56 -3.10
C GLU A 93 -10.38 -0.92 -1.82
N THR A 94 -9.06 -0.80 -1.71
CA THR A 94 -8.39 -0.13 -0.58
C THR A 94 -8.78 1.35 -0.47
N LEU A 95 -8.80 2.07 -1.60
CA LEU A 95 -9.22 3.47 -1.65
C LEU A 95 -10.70 3.63 -1.28
N LEU A 96 -11.56 2.73 -1.76
CA LEU A 96 -12.97 2.70 -1.42
C LEU A 96 -13.19 2.42 0.08
N GLU A 97 -12.40 1.53 0.67
CA GLU A 97 -12.45 1.19 2.10
C GLU A 97 -11.93 2.32 2.99
N SER A 98 -10.84 2.98 2.57
CA SER A 98 -10.28 4.16 3.24
C SER A 98 -11.25 5.34 3.24
N SER A 99 -12.07 5.47 2.19
CA SER A 99 -13.12 6.49 2.14
C SER A 99 -14.33 6.10 3.01
N PRO A 100 -14.71 6.89 4.04
CA PRO A 100 -15.92 6.60 4.81
C PRO A 100 -17.17 6.85 3.96
N LYS A 101 -17.66 5.79 3.31
CA LYS A 101 -19.08 5.46 3.21
C LYS A 101 -20.02 6.60 2.77
N VAL A 102 -19.97 7.04 1.50
CA VAL A 102 -21.19 7.54 0.84
C VAL A 102 -22.09 6.33 0.52
N ARG A 103 -22.76 5.82 1.54
CA ARG A 103 -23.93 4.94 1.39
C ARG A 103 -25.16 5.75 1.74
N ARG A 104 -25.67 6.52 0.77
CA ARG A 104 -27.01 7.10 0.81
C ARG A 104 -27.79 6.72 -0.45
N ASN A 105 -28.39 5.54 -0.38
CA ASN A 105 -29.80 5.29 -0.70
C ASN A 105 -30.34 5.79 -2.06
N ILE A 106 -29.90 5.24 -3.20
CA ILE A 106 -30.48 5.59 -4.52
C ILE A 106 -31.34 4.49 -5.15
N TRP A 107 -31.43 3.29 -4.59
CA TRP A 107 -32.31 2.26 -5.16
C TRP A 107 -33.12 1.54 -4.09
N GLY A 108 -34.44 1.73 -4.08
CA GLY A 108 -35.35 0.89 -3.31
C GLY A 108 -36.61 1.54 -2.76
N SER A 109 -37.34 2.34 -3.53
CA SER A 109 -38.78 2.51 -3.28
C SER A 109 -39.54 2.14 -4.54
N THR A 110 -39.65 0.83 -4.74
CA THR A 110 -40.54 0.21 -5.71
C THR A 110 -41.96 0.70 -5.47
N THR A 111 -42.49 1.35 -6.49
CA THR A 111 -43.89 1.69 -6.74
C THR A 111 -44.84 0.61 -6.21
N ALA A 112 -45.66 0.95 -5.21
CA ALA A 112 -46.86 0.19 -4.88
C ALA A 112 -47.96 0.55 -5.90
N PRO A 113 -48.56 -0.40 -6.64
CA PRO A 113 -49.70 -0.09 -7.47
C PRO A 113 -50.94 0.18 -6.60
N ALA A 114 -51.69 1.19 -7.03
CA ALA A 114 -53.00 1.55 -6.53
C ALA A 114 -53.90 0.32 -6.36
N ARG A 115 -54.58 0.23 -5.22
CA ARG A 115 -55.71 -0.68 -5.05
C ARG A 115 -56.90 0.13 -4.55
N CYS A 116 -57.77 0.48 -5.51
CA CYS A 116 -59.12 0.94 -5.26
C CYS A 116 -59.90 -0.17 -4.54
N LEU A 117 -60.60 0.19 -3.45
CA LEU A 117 -61.89 -0.35 -3.03
C LEU A 117 -62.45 0.52 -1.90
#